data_AF-A0A970APR7-F1
#
_entry.id   AF-A0A970APR7-F1
#
_cell.length_a   1.000
_cell.length_b   1.000
_cell.length_c   1.000
_cell.angle_alpha   90.00
_cell.angle_beta   90.00
_cell.angle_gamma   90.00
#
_symmetry.space_group_name_H-M   'P 1'
#
loop_
_entity.id
_entity.type
_entity.pdbx_description
1 polymer ?
#
loop_
_entity_poly.entity_id
_entity_poly.type
_entity_poly.pdbx_seq_one_letter_code
_entity_poly.pdbx_strand_id
1 'polypeptide(L)'
;MMEDLFTAGLGFLALSKEKTEEMIEYLVSKGDMKREEAKKLVNRLMEKGKEERERMKAQIKERSAQLARERITREDLERIEAKLDELLALVKEKLA
;
A
#
# COMPACT_ATOMS: atom_id res chain seq x y z
N MET A 1 9.14 -8.79 24.59
CA MET A 1 10.09 -8.99 23.47
C MET A 1 9.60 -9.99 22.42
N MET A 2 9.06 -11.18 22.78
CA MET A 2 8.45 -12.11 21.79
C MET A 2 7.06 -11.67 21.32
N GLU A 3 6.24 -11.10 22.21
CA GLU A 3 4.89 -10.62 21.89
C GLU A 3 4.91 -9.48 20.85
N ASP A 4 5.86 -8.55 20.98
CA ASP A 4 6.03 -7.44 20.06
C ASP A 4 6.53 -7.91 18.69
N LEU A 5 7.41 -8.91 18.65
CA LEU A 5 7.93 -9.48 17.40
C LEU A 5 6.86 -10.31 16.65
N PHE A 6 5.99 -10.99 17.39
CA PHE A 6 4.83 -11.70 16.82
C PHE A 6 3.82 -10.70 16.25
N THR A 7 3.56 -9.60 16.97
CA THR A 7 2.63 -8.55 16.53
C THR A 7 3.19 -7.73 15.36
N ALA A 8 4.51 -7.51 15.32
CA ALA A 8 5.20 -6.81 14.24
C ALA A 8 5.48 -7.69 13.01
N GLY A 9 5.59 -9.02 13.17
CA GLY A 9 5.95 -9.95 12.10
C GLY A 9 4.77 -10.43 11.24
N LEU A 10 3.55 -10.44 11.78
CA LEU A 10 2.37 -10.99 11.09
C LEU A 10 1.78 -10.08 10.01
N GLY A 11 2.18 -8.81 9.97
CA GLY A 11 1.66 -7.85 8.99
C GLY A 11 2.25 -8.00 7.59
N PHE A 12 3.48 -8.51 7.47
CA PHE A 12 4.25 -8.37 6.22
C PHE A 12 4.34 -9.65 5.37
N LEU A 13 4.09 -10.83 5.96
CA LEU A 13 4.14 -12.10 5.25
C LEU A 13 2.74 -12.71 5.19
N ALA A 14 2.26 -13.01 3.98
CA ALA A 14 1.09 -13.83 3.79
C ALA A 14 1.37 -15.18 4.46
N LEU A 15 0.79 -15.43 5.64
CA LEU A 15 1.00 -16.70 6.33
C LEU A 15 0.40 -17.82 5.47
N SER A 16 1.22 -18.81 5.15
CA SER A 16 0.74 -20.04 4.52
C SER A 16 -0.14 -20.82 5.50
N LYS A 17 -0.90 -21.78 4.97
CA LYS A 17 -1.67 -22.71 5.81
C LYS A 17 -0.77 -23.44 6.82
N GLU A 18 0.43 -23.85 6.40
CA GLU A 18 1.41 -24.51 7.27
C GLU A 18 1.88 -23.59 8.40
N LYS A 19 2.19 -22.32 8.11
CA LYS A 19 2.59 -21.34 9.15
C LYS A 19 1.46 -20.96 10.09
N THR A 20 0.23 -20.99 9.61
CA THR A 20 -0.96 -20.83 10.45
C THR A 20 -1.09 -21.99 11.43
N GLU A 21 -0.90 -23.23 10.96
CA GLU A 21 -0.97 -24.43 11.80
C GLU A 21 0.19 -24.50 12.82
N GLU A 22 1.42 -24.16 12.42
CA GLU A 22 2.57 -24.05 13.32
C GLU A 22 2.33 -23.04 14.44
N MET A 23 1.73 -21.88 14.14
CA MET A 23 1.40 -20.87 15.16
C MET A 23 0.33 -21.36 16.14
N ILE A 24 -0.68 -22.06 15.65
CA ILE A 24 -1.71 -22.66 16.51
C ILE A 24 -1.06 -23.69 17.43
N GLU A 25 -0.17 -24.54 16.91
CA GLU A 25 0.54 -25.53 17.71
C GLU A 25 1.53 -24.92 18.70
N TYR A 26 2.19 -23.83 18.33
CA TYR A 26 3.04 -23.08 19.23
C TYR A 26 2.25 -22.56 20.44
N LEU A 27 1.10 -21.93 20.21
CA LEU A 27 0.23 -21.38 21.28
C LEU A 27 -0.35 -22.48 22.18
N VAL A 28 -0.65 -23.65 21.62
CA VAL A 28 -1.15 -24.79 22.39
C VAL A 28 -0.04 -25.47 23.18
N SER A 29 1.12 -25.68 22.56
CA SER A 29 2.24 -26.41 23.16
C SER A 29 2.90 -25.66 24.31
N LYS A 30 2.82 -24.32 24.31
CA LYS A 30 3.24 -23.50 25.45
C LYS A 30 2.32 -23.62 26.66
N GLY A 31 1.17 -24.27 26.53
CA GLY A 31 0.17 -24.39 27.61
C GLY A 31 -0.67 -23.12 27.80
N ASP A 32 -0.43 -22.09 26.98
CA ASP A 32 -1.04 -20.77 27.13
C ASP A 32 -2.48 -20.70 26.63
N MET A 33 -2.94 -21.67 25.84
CA MET A 33 -4.27 -21.64 25.24
C MET A 33 -4.80 -23.00 24.81
N LYS A 34 -6.12 -23.18 24.84
CA LYS A 34 -6.76 -24.33 24.17
C LYS A 34 -6.64 -24.17 22.65
N ARG A 35 -6.55 -25.29 21.93
CA ARG A 35 -6.40 -25.30 20.45
C ARG A 35 -7.47 -24.48 19.73
N GLU A 36 -8.69 -24.50 20.26
CA GLU A 36 -9.80 -23.74 19.69
C GLU A 36 -9.66 -22.22 19.88
N GLU A 37 -9.17 -21.78 21.03
CA GLU A 37 -8.90 -20.37 21.32
C GLU A 37 -7.74 -19.85 20.48
N ALA A 38 -6.66 -20.64 20.39
CA ALA A 38 -5.51 -20.34 19.53
C ALA A 38 -5.93 -20.21 18.06
N LYS A 39 -6.74 -21.13 17.55
CA LYS A 39 -7.27 -21.08 16.18
C LYS A 39 -8.12 -19.84 15.94
N LYS A 40 -9.00 -19.48 16.89
CA LYS A 40 -9.80 -18.25 16.80
C LYS A 40 -8.93 -17.00 16.80
N LEU A 41 -7.91 -16.94 17.65
CA LEU A 41 -7.00 -15.80 17.72
C LEU A 41 -6.23 -15.62 16.41
N VAL A 42 -5.59 -16.69 15.93
CA VAL A 42 -4.80 -16.65 14.69
C VAL A 42 -5.67 -16.28 13.50
N ASN A 43 -6.89 -16.84 13.39
CA ASN A 43 -7.81 -16.48 12.30
C ASN A 43 -8.22 -15.01 12.33
N ARG A 44 -8.53 -14.45 13.51
CA ARG A 44 -8.84 -13.01 13.64
C ARG A 44 -7.66 -12.13 13.25
N LEU A 45 -6.43 -12.52 13.63
CA LEU A 45 -5.22 -11.79 13.25
C LEU A 45 -5.00 -11.83 11.74
N MET A 46 -5.28 -12.97 11.10
CA MET A 46 -5.20 -13.12 9.65
C MET A 46 -6.22 -12.26 8.90
N GLU A 47 -7.47 -12.22 9.37
CA GLU A 47 -8.50 -11.36 8.79
C GLU A 47 -8.15 -9.88 8.93
N LYS A 48 -7.77 -9.46 10.14
CA LYS A 48 -7.37 -8.08 10.41
C LYS A 48 -6.14 -7.67 9.57
N GLY A 49 -5.16 -8.56 9.43
CA GLY A 49 -3.97 -8.31 8.60
C GLY A 49 -4.33 -8.13 7.11
N LYS A 50 -5.27 -8.92 6.58
CA LYS A 50 -5.77 -8.75 5.21
C LYS A 50 -6.46 -7.40 5.02
N GLU A 51 -7.33 -7.00 5.95
CA GLU A 51 -8.01 -5.71 5.89
C GLU A 51 -7.03 -4.53 5.92
N GLU A 52 -6.09 -4.54 6.86
CA GLU A 52 -5.08 -3.47 6.97
C GLU A 52 -4.19 -3.40 5.71
N ARG A 53 -3.86 -4.54 5.11
CA ARG A 53 -3.10 -4.58 3.85
C ARG A 53 -3.88 -3.94 2.70
N GLU A 54 -5.18 -4.20 2.58
CA GLU A 54 -6.00 -3.58 1.54
C GLU A 54 -6.19 -2.07 1.79
N ARG A 55 -6.39 -1.64 3.05
CA ARG A 55 -6.39 -0.21 3.40
C ARG A 55 -5.07 0.46 3.02
N MET A 56 -3.94 -0.16 3.35
CA MET A 56 -2.61 0.38 3.04
C MET A 56 -2.36 0.44 1.53
N LYS A 57 -2.75 -0.59 0.77
CA LYS A 57 -2.70 -0.57 -0.70
C LYS A 57 -3.53 0.58 -1.28
N ALA A 58 -4.74 0.79 -0.78
CA ALA A 58 -5.60 1.88 -1.22
C ALA A 58 -4.95 3.25 -0.97
N GLN A 59 -4.42 3.46 0.24
CA GLN A 59 -3.70 4.69 0.59
C GLN A 59 -2.47 4.92 -0.28
N ILE A 60 -1.67 3.89 -0.55
CA ILE A 60 -0.50 3.99 -1.43
C ILE A 60 -0.93 4.34 -2.86
N LYS A 61 -1.99 3.70 -3.38
CA LYS A 61 -2.52 3.97 -4.71
C LYS A 61 -3.07 5.39 -4.84
N GLU A 62 -3.75 5.88 -3.82
CA GLU A 62 -4.26 7.25 -3.77
C GLU A 62 -3.10 8.26 -3.75
N ARG A 63 -2.12 8.07 -2.86
CA ARG A 63 -0.94 8.94 -2.79
C ARG A 63 -0.12 8.91 -4.07
N SER A 64 0.07 7.75 -4.70
CA SER A 64 0.80 7.66 -5.96
C SER A 64 0.06 8.35 -7.11
N ALA A 65 -1.26 8.22 -7.17
CA ALA A 65 -2.09 8.93 -8.14
C ALA A 65 -2.07 10.45 -7.92
N GLN A 66 -2.08 10.92 -6.67
CA GLN A 66 -1.93 12.34 -6.35
C GLN A 66 -0.57 12.87 -6.81
N LEU A 67 0.52 12.19 -6.44
CA LEU A 67 1.88 12.56 -6.85
C LEU A 67 2.07 12.53 -8.37
N ALA A 68 1.38 11.64 -9.08
CA ALA A 68 1.39 11.60 -10.53
C ALA A 68 0.69 12.82 -11.17
N ARG A 69 -0.41 13.30 -10.57
CA ARG A 69 -1.11 14.51 -11.05
C ARG A 69 -0.35 15.80 -10.76
N GLU A 70 0.43 15.83 -9.69
CA GLU A 70 1.26 16.97 -9.31
C GLU A 70 2.57 17.07 -10.12
N ARG A 71 2.87 16.09 -10.97
CA ARG A 71 4.02 16.13 -11.88
C ARG A 71 3.61 16.70 -13.23
N ILE A 72 4.25 17.81 -13.61
CA ILE A 72 4.25 18.29 -14.99
C ILE A 72 5.09 17.31 -15.82
N THR A 73 4.51 16.74 -16.88
CA THR A 73 5.25 15.85 -17.77
C THR A 73 6.03 16.62 -18.83
N ARG A 74 6.94 15.94 -19.53
CA ARG A 74 7.64 16.56 -20.67
C ARG A 74 6.66 16.93 -21.78
N GLU A 75 5.64 16.10 -22.03
CA GLU A 75 4.61 16.43 -23.03
C GLU A 75 3.80 17.67 -22.63
N ASP A 76 3.56 17.89 -21.33
CA ASP A 76 2.90 19.11 -20.86
C ASP A 76 3.74 20.37 -21.15
N LEU A 77 5.06 20.30 -21.00
CA LEU A 77 5.99 21.40 -21.31
C LEU A 77 6.03 21.66 -22.82
N GLU A 78 6.20 20.63 -23.65
CA GLU A 78 6.24 20.76 -25.12
C GLU A 78 4.93 21.36 -25.66
N ARG A 79 3.78 20.97 -25.09
CA ARG A 79 2.47 21.55 -25.44
C ARG A 79 2.37 23.03 -25.07
N ILE A 80 2.96 23.44 -23.95
CA ILE A 80 2.97 24.84 -23.51
C ILE A 80 3.92 25.66 -24.41
N GLU A 81 5.10 25.14 -24.72
CA GLU A 81 6.07 25.78 -25.62
C GLU A 81 5.45 26.01 -27.00
N ALA A 82 4.80 25.00 -27.59
CA ALA A 82 4.12 25.14 -28.89
C ALA A 82 3.03 26.24 -28.88
N LYS A 83 2.24 26.33 -27.81
CA LYS A 83 1.23 27.40 -27.66
C LYS A 83 1.87 28.78 -27.49
N LEU A 84 3.02 28.85 -26.82
CA LEU A 84 3.75 30.09 -26.63
C LEU A 84 4.33 30.60 -27.95
N ASP A 85 4.88 29.70 -28.78
CA ASP A 85 5.39 30.01 -30.10
C ASP A 85 4.28 30.50 -31.05
N GLU A 86 3.10 29.86 -31.01
CA GLU A 86 1.93 30.28 -31.77
C GLU A 86 1.46 31.68 -31.37
N LEU A 87 1.38 31.96 -30.06
CA LEU A 87 1.03 33.30 -29.57
C LEU A 87 2.08 34.35 -29.96
N LEU A 88 3.37 34.02 -29.88
CA LEU A 88 4.46 34.90 -30.30
C LEU A 88 4.39 35.24 -31.79
N ALA A 89 4.04 34.26 -32.63
CA ALA A 89 3.83 34.48 -34.06
C ALA A 89 2.67 35.44 -34.32
N LEU A 90 1.52 35.23 -33.67
CA LEU A 90 0.33 36.09 -33.79
C LEU A 90 0.58 37.52 -33.29
N VAL A 91 1.34 37.69 -32.21
CA VAL A 91 1.70 39.02 -31.70
C VAL A 91 2.65 39.74 -32.67
N LYS A 92 3.63 39.03 -33.24
CA LYS A 92 4.53 39.60 -34.26
C LYS A 92 3.78 40.02 -35.51
N GLU A 93 2.80 39.23 -35.96
CA GLU A 93 1.96 39.55 -37.11
C GLU A 93 1.08 40.79 -36.85
N LYS A 94 0.58 40.99 -35.64
CA LYS A 94 -0.22 42.17 -35.27
C LYS A 94 0.58 43.44 -35.00
N LEU A 95 1.89 43.31 -34.75
CA LEU A 95 2.80 44.44 -34.50
C LEU A 95 3.59 44.87 -35.74
N ALA A 96 3.48 44.11 -36.84
CA ALA A 96 3.99 44.45 -38.17
C ALA A 96 2.92 45.19 -38.98
#